data_AF-A0A497P9Q2-F1
#
_entry.id   AF-A0A497P9Q2-F1
#
_cell.length_a   1.000
_cell.length_b   1.000
_cell.length_c   1.000
_cell.angle_alpha   90.00
_cell.angle_beta   90.00
_cell.angle_gamma   90.00
#
_symmetry.space_group_name_H-M   'P 1'
#
loop_
_entity.id
_entity.type
_entity.pdbx_description
1 polymer ?
#
loop_
_entity_poly.entity_id
_entity_poly.type
_entity_poly.pdbx_seq_one_letter_code
_entity_poly.pdbx_strand_id
1 'polypeptide(L)'
;YLQGIYLWVDPTAPDVFTLLMDVFGYEEVIVEHRRKRIEDEIKRLGGQMIDPEPANDYYDRVLTGLKDIFAAGVWHFIASGTLRIDDITFLYKIWREELIEKRGYKKAGFGGQVLPRCWLAFMVTNYREPSEWDEIVKLADEINEMAFKGPLVPYGIGGRDGLRRIVASRDTGYYRLLKTLKKTLDPKNILQRGIFIPEEELR
;
A
#
# COMPACT_ATOMS: atom_id res chain seq x y z
N TYR A 1 -0.47 22.11 1.50
CA TYR A 1 -0.25 21.92 0.07
C TYR A 1 0.51 20.62 -0.11
N LEU A 2 -0.19 19.59 -0.57
CA LEU A 2 0.36 18.23 -0.65
C LEU A 2 1.36 18.19 -1.80
N GLN A 3 2.64 18.08 -1.48
CA GLN A 3 3.60 17.52 -2.42
C GLN A 3 3.28 16.02 -2.45
N GLY A 4 2.86 15.49 -3.59
CA GLY A 4 2.67 14.06 -3.75
C GLY A 4 4.05 13.43 -3.89
N ILE A 5 4.60 12.86 -2.81
CA ILE A 5 5.86 12.12 -2.87
C ILE A 5 5.52 10.64 -2.77
N TYR A 6 5.81 9.91 -3.83
CA TYR A 6 5.59 8.47 -3.93
C TYR A 6 6.94 7.77 -4.05
N LEU A 7 7.18 6.84 -3.13
CA LEU A 7 8.30 5.92 -3.19
C LEU A 7 7.91 4.66 -3.95
N TRP A 8 8.81 4.22 -4.81
CA TRP A 8 8.78 2.90 -5.45
C TRP A 8 10.15 2.24 -5.36
N VAL A 9 10.16 0.94 -5.05
CA VAL A 9 11.33 0.07 -5.07
C VAL A 9 10.99 -1.17 -5.89
N ASP A 10 11.75 -1.37 -6.97
CA ASP A 10 11.58 -2.52 -7.84
C ASP A 10 12.14 -3.80 -7.17
N PRO A 11 11.40 -4.92 -7.19
CA PRO A 11 11.86 -6.18 -6.59
C PRO A 11 13.14 -6.76 -7.21
N THR A 12 13.50 -6.34 -8.42
CA THR A 12 14.73 -6.76 -9.11
C THR A 12 15.93 -5.89 -8.75
N ALA A 13 15.71 -4.72 -8.16
CA ALA A 13 16.73 -3.76 -7.74
C ALA A 13 16.42 -3.20 -6.33
N PRO A 14 16.42 -4.04 -5.28
CA PRO A 14 15.94 -3.64 -3.95
C PRO A 14 16.74 -2.52 -3.28
N ASP A 15 17.96 -2.25 -3.74
CA ASP A 15 18.83 -1.18 -3.24
C ASP A 15 18.63 0.16 -3.97
N VAL A 16 17.75 0.21 -4.98
CA VAL A 16 17.44 1.41 -5.76
C VAL A 16 16.06 1.95 -5.36
N PHE A 17 16.03 3.18 -4.85
CA PHE A 17 14.81 3.86 -4.40
C PHE A 17 14.44 4.95 -5.42
N THR A 18 13.25 4.82 -6.01
CA THR A 18 12.72 5.79 -6.96
C THR A 18 11.67 6.65 -6.29
N LEU A 19 11.82 7.97 -6.38
CA LEU A 19 10.84 8.94 -5.89
C LEU A 19 10.15 9.61 -7.07
N LEU A 20 8.82 9.53 -7.10
CA LEU A 20 7.96 10.29 -8.01
C LEU A 20 7.37 11.45 -7.21
N MET A 21 7.54 12.68 -7.71
CA MET A 21 7.19 13.88 -6.95
C MET A 21 6.38 14.86 -7.80
N ASP A 22 5.18 15.19 -7.35
CA ASP A 22 4.41 16.30 -7.91
C ASP A 22 4.72 17.61 -7.18
N VAL A 23 5.09 18.63 -7.96
CA VAL A 23 5.37 19.97 -7.44
C VAL A 23 4.25 20.92 -7.83
N PHE A 24 3.34 21.17 -6.90
CA PHE A 24 2.23 22.10 -7.11
C PHE A 24 2.58 23.54 -6.68
N GLY A 25 1.96 24.52 -7.31
CA GLY A 25 2.01 25.94 -6.94
C GLY A 25 0.93 26.73 -7.67
N TYR A 26 0.44 27.80 -7.05
CA TYR A 26 -0.54 28.70 -7.69
C TYR A 26 0.09 29.58 -8.77
N GLU A 27 1.39 29.83 -8.65
CA GLU A 27 2.16 30.65 -9.55
C GLU A 27 3.41 29.88 -9.96
N GLU A 28 3.85 30.08 -11.21
CA GLU A 28 5.03 29.44 -11.78
C GLU A 28 6.29 29.69 -10.93
N VAL A 29 6.45 30.91 -10.40
CA VAL A 29 7.58 31.27 -9.53
C VAL A 29 7.64 30.42 -8.25
N ILE A 30 6.50 30.02 -7.71
CA ILE A 30 6.43 29.16 -6.52
C ILE A 30 6.82 27.72 -6.88
N VAL A 31 6.34 27.22 -8.03
CA VAL A 31 6.69 25.88 -8.53
C VAL A 31 8.20 25.81 -8.77
N GLU A 32 8.76 26.80 -9.45
CA GLU A 32 10.18 26.84 -9.78
C GLU A 32 11.07 26.91 -8.54
N HIS A 33 10.71 27.76 -7.57
CA HIS A 33 11.40 27.83 -6.29
C HIS A 33 11.39 26.48 -5.55
N ARG A 34 10.26 25.78 -5.53
CA ARG A 34 10.13 24.47 -4.89
C ARG A 34 10.94 23.40 -5.62
N ARG A 35 10.85 23.36 -6.95
CA ARG A 35 11.63 22.45 -7.81
C ARG A 35 13.12 22.58 -7.54
N LYS A 36 13.65 23.81 -7.57
CA LYS A 36 15.06 24.07 -7.29
C LYS A 36 15.49 23.55 -5.91
N ARG A 37 14.69 23.78 -4.86
CA ARG A 37 14.99 23.28 -3.52
C ARG A 37 15.02 21.75 -3.46
N ILE A 38 14.13 21.08 -4.18
CA ILE A 38 14.07 19.62 -4.26
C ILE A 38 15.31 19.09 -5.00
N GLU A 39 15.66 19.68 -6.15
CA GLU A 39 16.84 19.30 -6.92
C GLU A 39 18.14 19.48 -6.13
N ASP A 40 18.28 20.58 -5.40
CA ASP A 40 19.45 20.85 -4.55
C ASP A 40 19.56 19.79 -3.44
N GLU A 41 18.43 19.40 -2.83
CA GLU A 41 18.38 18.37 -1.79
C GLU A 41 18.70 16.98 -2.34
N ILE A 42 18.16 16.62 -3.52
CA ILE A 42 18.48 15.37 -4.21
C ILE A 42 19.99 15.27 -4.48
N LYS A 43 20.60 16.34 -5.00
CA LYS A 43 22.06 16.40 -5.22
C LYS A 43 22.83 16.26 -3.91
N ARG A 44 22.40 16.94 -2.84
CA ARG A 44 23.02 16.86 -1.51
C ARG A 44 23.00 15.44 -0.95
N LEU A 45 21.95 14.69 -1.22
CA LEU A 45 21.78 13.30 -0.80
C LEU A 45 22.46 12.30 -1.75
N GLY A 46 23.11 12.76 -2.82
CA GLY A 46 23.76 11.90 -3.82
C GLY A 46 22.77 11.21 -4.78
N GLY A 47 21.51 11.67 -4.79
CA GLY A 47 20.49 11.20 -5.74
C GLY A 47 20.68 11.80 -7.12
N GLN A 48 20.00 11.20 -8.09
CA GLN A 48 20.01 11.63 -9.48
C GLN A 48 18.59 11.88 -9.97
N MET A 49 18.39 12.98 -10.69
CA MET A 49 17.17 13.21 -11.45
C MET A 49 17.14 12.27 -12.65
N ILE A 50 16.06 11.51 -12.81
CA ILE A 50 15.82 10.61 -13.94
C ILE A 50 14.82 11.22 -14.91
N ASP A 51 14.60 10.53 -16.04
CA ASP A 51 13.56 10.87 -17.01
C ASP A 51 12.19 10.95 -16.31
N PRO A 52 11.43 12.06 -16.47
CA PRO A 52 10.09 12.19 -15.90
C PRO A 52 9.01 11.36 -16.60
N GLU A 53 9.25 10.81 -17.79
CA GLU A 53 8.25 10.05 -18.55
C GLU A 53 7.54 8.95 -17.74
N PRO A 54 8.21 8.12 -16.92
CA PRO A 54 7.53 7.13 -16.08
C PRO A 54 6.58 7.76 -15.04
N ALA A 55 6.90 8.94 -14.52
CA ALA A 55 6.02 9.67 -13.60
C ALA A 55 4.80 10.20 -14.35
N ASN A 56 5.01 10.82 -15.52
CA ASN A 56 3.95 11.33 -16.38
C ASN A 56 2.99 10.20 -16.78
N ASP A 57 3.52 9.08 -17.27
CA ASP A 57 2.75 7.90 -17.65
C ASP A 57 1.97 7.32 -16.47
N TYR A 58 2.58 7.24 -15.28
CA TYR A 58 1.89 6.80 -14.07
C TYR A 58 0.68 7.67 -13.74
N TYR A 59 0.83 9.00 -13.69
CA TYR A 59 -0.26 9.89 -13.32
C TYR A 59 -1.33 10.03 -14.40
N ASP A 60 -0.95 9.99 -15.68
CA ASP A 60 -1.90 9.96 -16.80
C ASP A 60 -2.73 8.66 -16.79
N ARG A 61 -2.11 7.53 -16.42
CA ARG A 61 -2.79 6.22 -16.33
C ARG A 61 -3.65 6.07 -15.08
N VAL A 62 -3.23 6.60 -13.94
CA VAL A 62 -4.04 6.56 -12.69
C VAL A 62 -5.43 7.18 -12.92
N LEU A 63 -5.54 8.17 -13.81
CA LEU A 63 -6.81 8.82 -14.16
C LEU A 63 -7.62 8.08 -15.25
N THR A 64 -7.00 7.19 -16.03
CA THR A 64 -7.65 6.47 -17.15
C THR A 64 -7.91 4.98 -16.86
N GLY A 65 -7.36 4.47 -15.77
CA GLY A 65 -7.97 3.47 -14.87
C GLY A 65 -8.03 2.01 -15.30
N LEU A 66 -8.08 1.64 -16.59
CA LEU A 66 -8.41 0.25 -16.97
C LEU A 66 -7.78 -0.27 -18.27
N LYS A 67 -7.09 0.57 -19.06
CA LYS A 67 -6.74 0.22 -20.45
C LYS A 67 -5.85 -1.02 -20.57
N ASP A 68 -5.00 -1.27 -19.58
CA ASP A 68 -4.01 -2.36 -19.63
C ASP A 68 -4.21 -3.42 -18.54
N ILE A 69 -5.32 -3.42 -17.79
CA ILE A 69 -5.47 -4.32 -16.62
C ILE A 69 -5.36 -5.81 -16.97
N PHE A 70 -5.75 -6.20 -18.18
CA PHE A 70 -5.61 -7.59 -18.66
C PHE A 70 -4.16 -7.95 -19.03
N ALA A 71 -3.35 -6.97 -19.44
CA ALA A 71 -1.94 -7.17 -19.74
C ALA A 71 -1.05 -6.98 -18.50
N ALA A 72 -1.36 -6.00 -17.65
CA ALA A 72 -0.62 -5.69 -16.43
C ALA A 72 -1.04 -6.59 -15.26
N GLY A 73 -2.23 -7.19 -15.30
CA GLY A 73 -2.82 -7.90 -14.18
C GLY A 73 -3.49 -6.96 -13.17
N VAL A 74 -4.33 -7.53 -12.31
CA VAL A 74 -5.01 -6.83 -11.22
C VAL A 74 -4.04 -6.70 -10.06
N TRP A 75 -3.89 -5.48 -9.52
CA TRP A 75 -3.03 -5.24 -8.37
C TRP A 75 -3.62 -5.87 -7.10
N HIS A 76 -2.74 -6.44 -6.29
CA HIS A 76 -3.04 -6.93 -4.96
C HIS A 76 -2.07 -6.30 -3.96
N PHE A 77 -2.64 -5.61 -2.98
CA PHE A 77 -1.90 -4.90 -1.95
C PHE A 77 -1.66 -5.83 -0.74
N ILE A 78 -0.40 -5.93 -0.33
CA ILE A 78 0.07 -6.73 0.80
C ILE A 78 0.65 -5.77 1.85
N ALA A 79 0.46 -6.08 3.13
CA ALA A 79 0.97 -5.31 4.28
C ALA A 79 0.80 -3.79 4.09
N SER A 80 -0.40 -3.39 3.68
CA SER A 80 -0.71 -2.03 3.29
C SER A 80 -1.40 -1.28 4.41
N GLY A 81 -0.92 -0.08 4.70
CA GLY A 81 -1.37 0.68 5.84
C GLY A 81 -0.56 1.92 6.13
N THR A 82 -0.76 2.44 7.33
CA THR A 82 -0.07 3.63 7.81
C THR A 82 0.89 3.30 8.94
N LEU A 83 2.05 3.96 8.94
CA LEU A 83 3.06 3.85 9.98
C LEU A 83 3.85 5.16 10.09
N ARG A 84 4.51 5.41 11.23
CA ARG A 84 5.29 6.64 11.42
C ARG A 84 6.44 6.70 10.41
N ILE A 85 6.94 7.90 10.14
CA ILE A 85 8.02 8.11 9.16
C ILE A 85 9.24 7.22 9.47
N ASP A 86 9.64 7.16 10.74
CA ASP A 86 10.83 6.42 11.19
C ASP A 86 10.67 4.89 11.14
N ASP A 87 9.42 4.41 11.17
CA ASP A 87 9.12 2.98 11.22
C ASP A 87 9.15 2.32 9.83
N ILE A 88 9.31 3.09 8.74
CA ILE A 88 9.27 2.55 7.36
C ILE A 88 10.29 1.44 7.10
N THR A 89 11.42 1.51 7.79
CA THR A 89 12.49 0.50 7.72
C THR A 89 12.04 -0.87 8.20
N PHE A 90 11.11 -0.95 9.16
CA PHE A 90 10.53 -2.20 9.62
C PHE A 90 9.81 -2.91 8.47
N LEU A 91 8.95 -2.18 7.75
CA LEU A 91 8.17 -2.75 6.65
C LEU A 91 9.04 -3.09 5.45
N TYR A 92 10.01 -2.23 5.13
CA TYR A 92 10.99 -2.49 4.07
C TYR A 92 11.82 -3.76 4.35
N LYS A 93 12.22 -4.01 5.60
CA LYS A 93 12.90 -5.26 5.97
C LYS A 93 12.04 -6.49 5.77
N ILE A 94 10.76 -6.46 6.16
CA ILE A 94 9.85 -7.58 5.87
C ILE A 94 9.76 -7.84 4.37
N TRP A 95 9.61 -6.78 3.56
CA TRP A 95 9.61 -6.92 2.11
C TRP A 95 10.92 -7.53 1.59
N ARG A 96 12.05 -6.92 1.93
CA ARG A 96 13.36 -7.34 1.43
C ARG A 96 13.75 -8.74 1.91
N GLU A 97 13.76 -8.96 3.21
CA GLU A 97 14.31 -10.17 3.82
C GLU A 97 13.35 -11.36 3.64
N GLU A 98 12.05 -11.17 3.89
CA GLU A 98 11.09 -12.29 3.84
C GLU A 98 10.54 -12.57 2.44
N LEU A 99 10.19 -11.53 1.65
CA LEU A 99 9.67 -11.75 0.29
C LEU A 99 10.78 -11.91 -0.74
N ILE A 100 11.72 -10.96 -0.82
CA ILE A 100 12.70 -10.95 -1.91
C ILE A 100 13.81 -11.98 -1.67
N GLU A 101 14.47 -11.93 -0.51
CA GLU A 101 15.69 -12.72 -0.26
C GLU A 101 15.36 -14.17 0.12
N LYS A 102 14.48 -14.40 1.09
CA LYS A 102 14.16 -15.75 1.59
C LYS A 102 13.26 -16.56 0.67
N ARG A 103 12.21 -15.93 0.12
CA ARG A 103 11.23 -16.61 -0.75
C ARG A 103 11.54 -16.47 -2.24
N GLY A 104 12.41 -15.54 -2.64
CA GLY A 104 12.69 -15.28 -4.05
C GLY A 104 11.50 -14.66 -4.80
N TYR A 105 10.52 -14.07 -4.10
CA TYR A 105 9.29 -13.57 -4.69
C TYR A 105 9.49 -12.20 -5.35
N LYS A 106 10.05 -12.20 -6.56
CA LYS A 106 10.41 -10.98 -7.31
C LYS A 106 9.25 -10.30 -8.05
N LYS A 107 8.00 -10.61 -7.70
CA LYS A 107 6.79 -10.03 -8.30
C LYS A 107 6.14 -8.95 -7.41
N ALA A 108 6.63 -8.76 -6.19
CA ALA A 108 6.10 -7.77 -5.26
C ALA A 108 7.01 -6.54 -5.19
N GLY A 109 6.55 -5.39 -5.65
CA GLY A 109 7.23 -4.12 -5.39
C GLY A 109 6.93 -3.57 -4.01
N PHE A 110 7.77 -2.67 -3.53
CA PHE A 110 7.58 -1.95 -2.28
C PHE A 110 7.39 -0.46 -2.59
N GLY A 111 6.47 0.17 -1.87
CA GLY A 111 6.23 1.58 -2.08
C GLY A 111 5.48 2.25 -0.94
N GLY A 112 5.26 3.54 -1.12
CA GLY A 112 4.44 4.29 -0.19
C GLY A 112 4.34 5.75 -0.56
N GLN A 113 3.25 6.38 -0.14
CA GLN A 113 3.08 7.82 -0.22
C GLN A 113 3.50 8.45 1.11
N VAL A 114 4.32 9.51 1.03
CA VAL A 114 4.64 10.32 2.22
C VAL A 114 3.44 11.20 2.57
N LEU A 115 2.96 11.08 3.80
CA LEU A 115 1.99 11.97 4.41
C LEU A 115 2.71 12.83 5.46
N PRO A 116 2.16 13.98 5.89
CA PRO A 116 2.87 14.94 6.75
C PRO A 116 3.50 14.39 8.05
N ARG A 117 3.05 13.23 8.55
CA ARG A 117 3.57 12.59 9.78
C ARG A 117 3.66 11.06 9.71
N CYS A 118 3.41 10.47 8.55
CA CYS A 118 3.37 9.03 8.39
C CYS A 118 3.61 8.66 6.93
N TRP A 119 3.80 7.37 6.69
CA TRP A 119 3.67 6.78 5.38
C TRP A 119 2.28 6.20 5.22
N LEU A 120 1.73 6.28 4.02
CA LEU A 120 0.81 5.27 3.50
C LEU A 120 1.67 4.27 2.72
N ALA A 121 2.15 3.23 3.40
CA ALA A 121 3.06 2.25 2.81
C ALA A 121 2.33 0.99 2.36
N PHE A 122 2.92 0.32 1.38
CA PHE A 122 2.38 -0.89 0.81
C PHE A 122 3.46 -1.75 0.18
N MET A 123 3.19 -3.05 0.10
CA MET A 123 3.77 -3.94 -0.88
C MET A 123 2.69 -4.21 -1.92
N VAL A 124 3.05 -4.27 -3.20
CA VAL A 124 2.07 -4.53 -4.26
C VAL A 124 2.58 -5.60 -5.18
N THR A 125 1.71 -6.56 -5.48
CA THR A 125 1.91 -7.53 -6.54
C THR A 125 0.73 -7.48 -7.49
N ASN A 126 0.71 -8.34 -8.49
CA ASN A 126 -0.36 -8.44 -9.47
C ASN A 126 -0.68 -9.91 -9.76
N TYR A 127 -1.89 -10.15 -10.27
CA TYR A 127 -2.29 -11.44 -10.82
C TYR A 127 -3.08 -11.26 -12.09
N ARG A 128 -2.97 -12.23 -13.00
CA ARG A 128 -3.70 -12.24 -14.26
C ARG A 128 -4.73 -13.35 -14.26
N GLU A 129 -4.32 -14.53 -13.79
CA GLU A 129 -5.16 -15.71 -13.77
C GLU A 129 -5.79 -15.92 -12.38
N PRO A 130 -7.07 -16.34 -12.32
CA PRO A 130 -7.72 -16.67 -11.05
C PRO A 130 -6.99 -17.73 -10.24
N SER A 131 -6.24 -18.64 -10.88
CA SER A 131 -5.47 -19.68 -10.19
C SER A 131 -4.30 -19.14 -9.37
N GLU A 132 -3.79 -17.95 -9.69
CA GLU A 132 -2.73 -17.28 -8.91
C GLU A 132 -3.27 -16.72 -7.59
N TRP A 133 -4.59 -16.60 -7.45
CA TRP A 133 -5.24 -15.95 -6.31
C TRP A 133 -4.97 -16.67 -4.99
N ASP A 134 -5.09 -17.99 -4.96
CA ASP A 134 -4.92 -18.77 -3.72
C ASP A 134 -3.50 -18.67 -3.17
N GLU A 135 -2.51 -18.66 -4.06
CA GLU A 135 -1.10 -18.45 -3.70
C GLU A 135 -0.88 -17.03 -3.14
N ILE A 136 -1.41 -16.02 -3.82
CA ILE A 136 -1.26 -14.61 -3.42
C ILE A 136 -1.94 -14.35 -2.08
N VAL A 137 -3.15 -14.86 -1.86
CA VAL A 137 -3.86 -14.69 -0.58
C VAL A 137 -3.09 -15.36 0.55
N LYS A 138 -2.58 -16.58 0.35
CA LYS A 138 -1.77 -17.26 1.36
C LYS A 138 -0.49 -16.48 1.68
N LEU A 139 0.22 -16.03 0.65
CA LEU A 139 1.42 -15.20 0.81
C LEU A 139 1.10 -13.90 1.55
N ALA A 140 0.01 -13.23 1.16
CA ALA A 140 -0.44 -11.99 1.74
C ALA A 140 -0.79 -12.19 3.23
N ASP A 141 -1.52 -13.25 3.59
CA ASP A 141 -1.85 -13.58 4.98
C ASP A 141 -0.59 -13.73 5.85
N GLU A 142 0.38 -14.50 5.38
CA GLU A 142 1.64 -14.73 6.11
C GLU A 142 2.44 -13.43 6.32
N ILE A 143 2.56 -12.59 5.29
CA ILE A 143 3.27 -11.31 5.38
C ILE A 143 2.49 -10.29 6.20
N ASN A 144 1.17 -10.24 6.04
CA ASN A 144 0.28 -9.37 6.81
C ASN A 144 0.42 -9.66 8.30
N GLU A 145 0.46 -10.93 8.69
CA GLU A 145 0.64 -11.31 10.09
C GLU A 145 1.96 -10.77 10.67
N MET A 146 3.06 -10.86 9.91
CA MET A 146 4.35 -10.29 10.30
C MET A 146 4.29 -8.77 10.40
N ALA A 147 3.74 -8.10 9.39
CA ALA A 147 3.69 -6.65 9.30
C ALA A 147 2.83 -6.04 10.41
N PHE A 148 1.67 -6.62 10.70
CA PHE A 148 0.77 -6.08 11.73
C PHE A 148 1.22 -6.38 13.15
N LYS A 149 2.08 -7.39 13.38
CA LYS A 149 2.77 -7.53 14.67
C LYS A 149 3.68 -6.34 15.00
N GLY A 150 4.08 -5.57 13.98
CA GLY A 150 4.83 -4.33 14.13
C GLY A 150 3.98 -3.06 14.23
N PRO A 151 4.55 -1.90 13.86
CA PRO A 151 3.92 -0.58 14.00
C PRO A 151 2.91 -0.24 12.89
N LEU A 152 2.64 -1.15 11.96
CA LEU A 152 1.75 -0.89 10.82
C LEU A 152 0.27 -0.95 11.24
N VAL A 153 -0.48 0.08 10.87
CA VAL A 153 -1.94 0.15 11.03
C VAL A 153 -2.60 -0.08 9.67
N PRO A 154 -3.43 -1.13 9.47
CA PRO A 154 -4.00 -1.45 8.16
C PRO A 154 -4.91 -0.34 7.61
N TYR A 155 -4.91 -0.16 6.29
CA TYR A 155 -5.78 0.82 5.59
C TYR A 155 -7.27 0.42 5.59
N GLY A 156 -7.55 -0.89 5.56
CA GLY A 156 -8.90 -1.44 5.56
C GLY A 156 -8.96 -2.76 6.32
N ILE A 157 -10.16 -3.13 6.78
CA ILE A 157 -10.38 -4.31 7.63
C ILE A 157 -11.53 -5.20 7.14
N GLY A 158 -12.16 -4.84 6.01
CA GLY A 158 -13.44 -5.37 5.56
C GLY A 158 -13.44 -6.02 4.17
N GLY A 159 -12.29 -6.28 3.56
CA GLY A 159 -12.22 -7.08 2.33
C GLY A 159 -12.30 -8.58 2.62
N ARG A 160 -12.50 -9.40 1.57
CA ARG A 160 -12.14 -10.84 1.63
C ARG A 160 -10.64 -11.04 1.86
N ASP A 161 -9.89 -10.00 1.53
CA ASP A 161 -8.46 -9.83 1.74
C ASP A 161 -8.16 -9.98 3.24
N GLY A 162 -7.18 -10.85 3.56
CA GLY A 162 -6.87 -11.48 4.84
C GLY A 162 -6.89 -10.72 6.17
N LEU A 163 -7.05 -9.40 6.12
CA LEU A 163 -6.94 -8.48 7.26
C LEU A 163 -8.01 -8.72 8.32
N ARG A 164 -9.18 -9.20 7.92
CA ARG A 164 -10.32 -9.38 8.81
C ARG A 164 -10.00 -10.31 9.98
N ARG A 165 -9.37 -11.47 9.73
CA ARG A 165 -9.05 -12.45 10.79
C ARG A 165 -8.07 -11.87 11.79
N ILE A 166 -7.08 -11.14 11.30
CA ILE A 166 -6.03 -10.50 12.12
C ILE A 166 -6.63 -9.39 13.00
N VAL A 167 -7.55 -8.59 12.46
CA VAL A 167 -8.20 -7.52 13.24
C VAL A 167 -9.21 -8.10 14.23
N ALA A 168 -9.97 -9.12 13.83
CA ALA A 168 -10.94 -9.80 14.69
C ALA A 168 -10.26 -10.47 15.91
N SER A 169 -9.07 -11.07 15.73
CA SER A 169 -8.34 -11.73 16.81
C SER A 169 -7.80 -10.77 17.88
N ARG A 170 -7.66 -9.48 17.56
CA ARG A 170 -7.23 -8.44 18.51
C ARG A 170 -8.36 -7.92 19.40
N ASP A 171 -9.62 -8.16 19.01
CA ASP A 171 -10.84 -7.80 19.75
C ASP A 171 -10.81 -6.41 20.41
N THR A 172 -10.45 -5.40 19.61
CA THR A 172 -10.31 -4.02 20.11
C THR A 172 -11.69 -3.39 20.38
N GLY A 173 -11.75 -2.38 21.26
CA GLY A 173 -12.98 -1.62 21.51
C GLY A 173 -13.59 -1.03 20.23
N TYR A 174 -12.75 -0.58 19.29
CA TYR A 174 -13.19 -0.10 17.98
C TYR A 174 -13.80 -1.22 17.13
N TYR A 175 -13.20 -2.41 17.09
CA TYR A 175 -13.76 -3.56 16.38
C TYR A 175 -15.13 -3.97 16.95
N ARG A 176 -15.28 -3.99 18.28
CA ARG A 176 -16.57 -4.27 18.94
C ARG A 176 -17.63 -3.23 18.59
N LEU A 177 -17.27 -1.94 18.57
CA LEU A 177 -18.17 -0.86 18.13
C LEU A 177 -18.64 -1.08 16.70
N LEU A 178 -17.72 -1.33 15.75
CA LEU A 178 -18.07 -1.58 14.35
C LEU A 178 -18.99 -2.80 14.19
N LYS A 179 -18.71 -3.88 14.93
CA LYS A 179 -19.57 -5.08 14.95
C LYS A 179 -20.97 -4.77 15.48
N THR A 180 -21.10 -3.99 16.56
CA THR A 180 -22.40 -3.56 17.09
C THR A 180 -23.15 -2.69 16.08
N LEU A 181 -22.50 -1.69 15.50
CA LEU A 181 -23.11 -0.83 14.48
C LEU A 181 -23.60 -1.65 13.29
N LYS A 182 -22.82 -2.62 12.83
CA LYS A 182 -23.20 -3.52 11.75
C LYS A 182 -24.45 -4.34 12.10
N LYS A 183 -24.51 -4.93 13.30
CA LYS A 183 -25.70 -5.69 13.78
C LYS A 183 -26.93 -4.81 13.90
N THR A 184 -26.78 -3.56 14.34
CA THR A 184 -27.90 -2.63 14.52
C THR A 184 -28.43 -2.09 13.19
N LEU A 185 -27.55 -1.69 12.28
CA LEU A 185 -27.93 -1.04 11.02
C LEU A 185 -28.28 -2.04 9.91
N ASP A 186 -27.71 -3.25 9.95
CA ASP A 186 -27.98 -4.31 8.99
C ASP A 186 -28.22 -5.65 9.70
N PRO A 187 -29.36 -5.80 10.40
CA PRO A 187 -29.66 -6.98 11.21
C PRO A 187 -29.83 -8.26 10.38
N LYS A 188 -30.08 -8.14 9.07
CA LYS A 188 -30.14 -9.27 8.13
C LYS A 188 -28.80 -9.56 7.45
N ASN A 189 -27.76 -8.78 7.75
CA ASN A 189 -26.42 -8.87 7.19
C ASN A 189 -26.39 -8.94 5.64
N ILE A 190 -27.20 -8.13 4.98
CA ILE A 190 -27.34 -8.09 3.52
C ILE A 190 -26.16 -7.35 2.89
N LEU A 191 -25.69 -6.27 3.51
CA LEU A 191 -24.66 -5.39 2.96
C LEU A 191 -23.28 -5.97 3.21
N GLN A 192 -22.52 -6.35 2.18
CA GLN A 192 -21.18 -6.96 2.34
C GLN A 192 -21.19 -8.09 3.38
N ARG A 193 -21.98 -9.13 3.09
CA ARG A 193 -22.15 -10.29 3.97
C ARG A 193 -20.80 -10.85 4.40
N GLY A 194 -20.72 -11.18 5.70
CA GLY A 194 -19.50 -11.67 6.32
C GLY A 194 -18.67 -10.56 6.97
N ILE A 195 -18.78 -9.29 6.61
CA ILE A 195 -17.93 -8.25 7.22
C ILE A 195 -18.36 -7.95 8.66
N PHE A 196 -17.42 -8.03 9.61
CA PHE A 196 -17.58 -7.98 11.07
C PHE A 196 -18.45 -9.07 11.72
N ILE A 197 -19.44 -9.59 11.00
CA ILE A 197 -20.32 -10.68 11.44
C ILE A 197 -20.06 -11.91 10.55
N PRO A 198 -19.33 -12.92 11.06
CA PRO A 198 -19.11 -14.19 10.35
C PRO A 198 -20.42 -14.87 9.98
N GLU A 199 -20.44 -15.63 8.88
CA GLU A 199 -21.66 -16.35 8.48
C GLU A 199 -22.07 -17.41 9.49
N GLU A 200 -21.10 -17.94 10.24
CA GLU A 200 -21.30 -18.89 11.33
C GLU A 200 -22.10 -18.28 12.50
N GLU A 201 -22.03 -16.95 12.70
CA GLU A 201 -22.81 -16.23 13.71
C GLU A 201 -24.23 -15.88 13.24
N LEU A 202 -24.58 -16.15 11.97
CA LEU A 202 -25.89 -15.84 11.39
C LEU A 202 -26.85 -17.05 11.36
N ARG A 203 -26.41 -18.19 11.89
CA ARG A 203 -27.20 -19.43 11.96
C ARG A 203 -28.12 -19.44 13.18
#